data_AF-R7JN38-F1
#
_entry.id   AF-R7JN38-F1
#
_cell.length_a   1.000
_cell.length_b   1.000
_cell.length_c   1.000
_cell.angle_alpha   90.00
_cell.angle_beta   90.00
_cell.angle_gamma   90.00
#
_symmetry.space_group_name_H-M   'P 1'
#
loop_
_entity.id
_entity.type
_entity.pdbx_description
1 polymer ?
#
loop_
_entity_poly.entity_id
_entity_poly.type
_entity_poly.pdbx_seq_one_letter_code
_entity_poly.pdbx_strand_id
1 'polypeptide(L)'
;MIYRILLVCLAFISCSSWGFAQDAKSFEIKADSSRIEAAADSTVRSVMLAADSLPKPAQIKMEFKPDPKKAVLMALVPGLGQIYNRKFWKLPIVYGGLMGCMYAVTWNNRNYQDYSTAYKDIMMDAEEPNRPVEEFHTSWQDFLGVGYDPKEWVTNTNFQTQLKNRKDYYRRYRDLSIIITVGVYALSIIDAYVDAQLFDFDISPDLSMHWEPSVTPQTAYSSRSYGLNCSIKF
;
A
#
# COMPACT_ATOMS: atom_id res chain seq x y z
N MET A 1 1.38 29.13 -15.42
CA MET A 1 0.82 27.92 -14.77
C MET A 1 1.91 26.91 -14.39
N ILE A 2 2.97 26.76 -15.19
CA ILE A 2 4.10 25.83 -14.97
C ILE A 2 4.93 26.12 -13.69
N TYR A 3 5.23 27.38 -13.38
CA TYR A 3 6.00 27.74 -12.17
C TYR A 3 5.28 27.47 -10.84
N ARG A 4 3.93 27.41 -10.84
CA ARG A 4 3.15 27.05 -9.64
C ARG A 4 3.20 25.55 -9.37
N ILE A 5 3.27 24.72 -10.41
CA ILE A 5 3.41 23.26 -10.29
C ILE A 5 4.84 22.91 -9.83
N LEU A 6 5.85 23.63 -10.34
CA LEU A 6 7.26 23.40 -9.98
C LEU A 6 7.58 23.77 -8.52
N LEU A 7 6.93 24.82 -7.98
CA LEU A 7 7.05 25.19 -6.55
C LEU A 7 6.38 24.19 -5.61
N VAL A 8 5.27 23.58 -6.03
CA VAL A 8 4.59 22.52 -5.25
C VAL A 8 5.41 21.23 -5.27
N CYS A 9 6.05 20.88 -6.38
CA CYS A 9 6.95 19.73 -6.45
C CYS A 9 8.24 19.92 -5.62
N LEU A 10 8.81 21.14 -5.57
CA LEU A 10 9.98 21.44 -4.74
C LEU A 10 9.65 21.47 -3.23
N ALA A 11 8.43 21.84 -2.85
CA ALA A 11 7.98 21.77 -1.46
C ALA A 11 7.76 20.33 -0.96
N PHE A 12 7.47 19.38 -1.86
CA PHE A 12 7.35 17.96 -1.51
C PHE A 12 8.71 17.25 -1.34
N ILE A 13 9.78 17.74 -1.96
CA ILE A 13 11.13 17.15 -1.89
C ILE A 13 11.87 17.57 -0.59
N SER A 14 11.50 18.68 0.05
CA SER A 14 12.13 19.13 1.30
C SER A 14 11.53 18.50 2.57
N CYS A 15 10.43 17.74 2.47
CA CYS A 15 9.79 17.08 3.62
C CYS A 15 10.25 15.61 3.81
N SER A 16 11.05 15.05 2.90
CA SER A 16 11.49 13.65 2.97
C SER A 16 12.70 13.39 3.87
N SER A 17 13.27 14.40 4.53
CA SER A 17 14.47 14.25 5.36
C SER A 17 14.21 14.01 6.85
N TRP A 18 12.96 13.81 7.26
CA TRP A 18 12.64 13.44 8.65
C TRP A 18 12.18 11.99 8.66
N GLY A 19 13.16 11.08 8.67
CA GLY A 19 12.95 9.68 9.05
C GLY A 19 12.52 9.64 10.51
N PHE A 20 11.21 9.73 10.76
CA PHE A 20 10.65 9.41 12.06
C PHE A 20 10.69 7.89 12.22
N ALA A 21 11.71 7.40 12.94
CA ALA A 21 11.61 6.12 13.63
C ALA A 21 10.48 6.25 14.66
N GLN A 22 9.35 5.58 14.42
CA GLN A 22 8.16 5.73 15.25
C GLN A 22 8.07 4.60 16.26
N ASP A 23 8.45 4.92 17.50
CA ASP A 23 8.23 4.11 18.70
C ASP A 23 6.71 3.99 18.95
N ALA A 24 6.24 2.75 19.06
CA ALA A 24 4.83 2.45 19.15
C ALA A 24 4.28 2.80 20.53
N LYS A 25 3.64 3.95 20.68
CA LYS A 25 2.84 4.26 21.88
C LYS A 25 1.70 3.26 22.00
N SER A 26 1.82 2.39 23.01
CA SER A 26 0.77 1.49 23.45
C SER A 26 -0.45 2.28 23.92
N PHE A 27 -1.60 1.98 23.34
CA PHE A 27 -2.90 2.46 23.78
C PHE A 27 -3.20 1.88 25.17
N GLU A 28 -3.12 2.70 26.21
CA GLU A 28 -3.54 2.32 27.56
C GLU A 28 -5.07 2.27 27.62
N ILE A 29 -5.62 1.06 27.73
CA ILE A 29 -7.02 0.88 28.13
C ILE A 29 -7.08 1.16 29.63
N LYS A 30 -7.57 2.36 29.99
CA LYS A 30 -7.88 2.69 31.39
C LYS A 30 -9.11 1.87 31.79
N ALA A 31 -8.89 0.78 32.54
CA ALA A 31 -9.97 0.00 33.12
C ALA A 31 -10.72 0.87 34.14
N ASP A 32 -11.92 1.31 33.78
CA ASP A 32 -12.84 1.99 34.68
C ASP A 32 -13.33 0.97 35.71
N SER A 33 -12.74 1.03 36.91
CA SER A 33 -13.14 0.21 38.04
C SER A 33 -13.78 1.13 39.07
N SER A 34 -15.09 1.33 38.93
CA SER A 34 -15.92 1.97 39.94
C SER A 34 -15.98 1.05 41.18
N ARG A 35 -15.03 1.22 42.09
CA ARG A 35 -15.02 0.57 43.40
C ARG A 35 -15.87 1.41 44.36
N ILE A 36 -16.87 0.76 44.94
CA ILE A 36 -17.67 1.29 46.05
C ILE A 36 -16.74 1.59 47.23
N GLU A 37 -16.70 2.85 47.66
CA GLU A 37 -15.98 3.28 48.86
C GLU A 37 -16.72 2.79 50.11
N ALA A 38 -16.23 1.71 50.72
CA ALA A 38 -16.49 1.43 52.12
C ALA A 38 -15.32 1.99 52.94
N ALA A 39 -15.63 2.77 53.99
CA ALA A 39 -14.65 3.43 54.84
C ALA A 39 -13.63 2.42 55.39
N ALA A 40 -12.37 2.51 54.93
CA ALA A 40 -11.30 1.65 55.38
C ALA A 40 -10.71 2.18 56.70
N ASP A 41 -10.65 1.29 57.69
CA ASP A 41 -9.99 1.50 58.98
C ASP A 41 -8.50 1.84 58.79
N SER A 42 -7.91 2.64 59.70
CA SER A 42 -6.62 3.33 59.47
C SER A 42 -5.44 2.38 59.21
N THR A 43 -5.56 1.14 59.71
CA THR A 43 -4.59 0.05 59.56
C THR A 43 -4.63 -0.60 58.17
N VAL A 44 -5.81 -0.64 57.53
CA VAL A 44 -5.95 -1.14 56.15
C VAL A 44 -5.36 -0.13 55.17
N ARG A 45 -5.52 1.17 55.45
CA ARG A 45 -4.96 2.25 54.64
C ARG A 45 -3.43 2.29 54.70
N SER A 46 -2.83 2.08 55.88
CA SER A 46 -1.37 2.04 56.03
C SER A 46 -0.74 0.81 55.35
N VAL A 47 -1.42 -0.35 55.39
CA VAL A 47 -0.99 -1.55 54.67
C VAL A 47 -1.13 -1.38 53.16
N MET A 48 -2.19 -0.74 52.66
CA MET A 48 -2.35 -0.42 51.23
C MET A 48 -1.31 0.59 50.74
N LEU A 49 -1.00 1.63 51.53
CA LEU A 49 0.06 2.60 51.22
C LEU A 49 1.47 1.97 51.23
N ALA A 50 1.71 1.03 52.15
CA ALA A 50 2.96 0.27 52.20
C ALA A 50 3.08 -0.72 51.03
N ALA A 51 1.97 -1.33 50.60
CA ALA A 51 1.92 -2.18 49.41
C ALA A 51 2.13 -1.39 48.10
N ASP A 52 1.61 -0.16 48.01
CA ASP A 52 1.83 0.77 46.89
C ASP A 52 3.27 1.32 46.83
N SER A 53 4.03 1.23 47.92
CA SER A 53 5.44 1.65 47.99
C SER A 53 6.42 0.57 47.51
N LEU A 54 5.93 -0.64 47.20
CA LEU A 54 6.76 -1.68 46.59
C LEU A 54 7.07 -1.29 45.14
N PRO A 55 8.32 -1.51 44.66
CA PRO A 55 8.63 -1.34 43.25
C PRO A 55 7.73 -2.26 42.45
N LYS A 56 6.78 -1.67 41.70
CA LYS A 56 5.91 -2.41 40.79
C LYS A 56 6.86 -3.19 39.86
N PRO A 57 6.78 -4.53 39.79
CA PRO A 57 7.69 -5.30 38.96
C PRO A 57 7.63 -4.71 37.55
N ALA A 58 8.81 -4.36 37.01
CA ALA A 58 8.92 -3.74 35.71
C ALA A 58 8.08 -4.57 34.74
N GLN A 59 6.99 -3.99 34.24
CA GLN A 59 6.12 -4.71 33.33
C GLN A 59 6.95 -5.00 32.09
N ILE A 60 7.31 -6.27 31.90
CA ILE A 60 7.91 -6.74 30.67
C ILE A 60 6.87 -6.43 29.60
N LYS A 61 7.08 -5.35 28.84
CA LYS A 61 6.27 -5.07 27.66
C LYS A 61 6.44 -6.28 26.76
N MET A 62 5.43 -7.13 26.68
CA MET A 62 5.42 -8.19 25.68
C MET A 62 5.49 -7.50 24.33
N GLU A 63 6.64 -7.60 23.69
CA GLU A 63 6.89 -7.01 22.38
C GLU A 63 5.90 -7.63 21.38
N PHE A 64 5.26 -6.79 20.57
CA PHE A 64 4.20 -7.24 19.68
C PHE A 64 4.80 -8.16 18.60
N LYS A 65 4.31 -9.40 18.53
CA LYS A 65 4.71 -10.41 17.53
C LYS A 65 3.56 -10.69 16.55
N PRO A 66 3.67 -10.32 15.26
CA PRO A 66 2.64 -10.60 14.26
C PRO A 66 2.67 -12.07 13.84
N ASP A 67 1.57 -12.80 14.07
CA ASP A 67 1.34 -14.12 13.49
C ASP A 67 1.11 -14.03 11.96
N PRO A 68 1.92 -14.72 11.12
CA PRO A 68 1.78 -14.70 9.65
C PRO A 68 0.41 -15.13 9.13
N LYS A 69 -0.24 -16.10 9.79
CA LYS A 69 -1.56 -16.57 9.36
C LYS A 69 -2.63 -15.50 9.58
N LYS A 70 -2.53 -14.77 10.70
CA LYS A 70 -3.40 -13.63 11.00
C LYS A 70 -3.09 -12.43 10.11
N ALA A 71 -1.82 -12.21 9.76
CA ALA A 71 -1.41 -11.16 8.83
C ALA A 71 -2.03 -11.35 7.45
N VAL A 72 -2.03 -12.57 6.91
CA VAL A 72 -2.69 -12.91 5.63
C VAL A 72 -4.20 -12.75 5.73
N LEU A 73 -4.81 -13.24 6.81
CA LEU A 73 -6.24 -13.11 7.01
C LEU A 73 -6.67 -11.63 7.04
N MET A 74 -5.87 -10.78 7.69
CA MET A 74 -6.10 -9.34 7.70
C MET A 74 -5.77 -8.70 6.36
N ALA A 75 -4.75 -9.17 5.63
CA ALA A 75 -4.37 -8.66 4.31
C ALA A 75 -5.41 -8.90 3.21
N LEU A 76 -6.41 -9.77 3.43
CA LEU A 76 -7.56 -9.92 2.54
C LEU A 76 -8.31 -8.60 2.35
N VAL A 77 -8.31 -7.72 3.36
CA VAL A 77 -8.74 -6.34 3.16
C VAL A 77 -7.51 -5.54 2.75
N PRO A 78 -7.54 -4.83 1.61
CA PRO A 78 -6.37 -4.12 1.11
C PRO A 78 -5.83 -3.15 2.16
N GLY A 79 -4.58 -3.34 2.56
CA GLY A 79 -3.86 -2.51 3.53
C GLY A 79 -3.93 -2.97 5.01
N LEU A 80 -4.89 -3.81 5.41
CA LEU A 80 -5.01 -4.22 6.83
C LEU A 80 -3.86 -5.13 7.30
N GLY A 81 -3.27 -5.94 6.41
CA GLY A 81 -2.08 -6.74 6.72
C GLY A 81 -0.85 -5.88 7.06
N GLN A 82 -0.67 -4.75 6.39
CA GLN A 82 0.42 -3.81 6.67
C GLN A 82 0.20 -3.04 7.98
N ILE A 83 -1.06 -2.73 8.31
CA ILE A 83 -1.45 -2.15 9.59
C ILE A 83 -1.16 -3.14 10.74
N TYR A 84 -1.48 -4.42 10.54
CA TYR A 84 -1.19 -5.47 11.51
C TYR A 84 0.33 -5.61 11.74
N ASN A 85 1.12 -5.57 10.68
CA ASN A 85 2.59 -5.61 10.77
C ASN A 85 3.21 -4.29 11.28
N ARG A 86 2.40 -3.28 11.63
CA ARG A 86 2.83 -1.92 12.04
C ARG A 86 3.75 -1.21 11.02
N LYS A 87 3.76 -1.64 9.76
CA LYS A 87 4.60 -1.08 8.68
C LYS A 87 3.80 -0.10 7.81
N PHE A 88 3.34 0.99 8.42
CA PHE A 88 2.46 1.98 7.77
C PHE A 88 3.11 2.71 6.59
N TRP A 89 4.44 2.82 6.54
CA TRP A 89 5.15 3.52 5.46
C TRP A 89 4.99 2.85 4.09
N LYS A 90 4.64 1.56 4.05
CA LYS A 90 4.35 0.82 2.80
C LYS A 90 2.93 1.07 2.28
N LEU A 91 2.03 1.61 3.10
CA LEU A 91 0.63 1.82 2.73
C LEU A 91 0.45 2.78 1.56
N PRO A 92 1.15 3.94 1.46
CA PRO A 92 1.03 4.81 0.30
C PRO A 92 1.39 4.11 -1.02
N ILE A 93 2.32 3.15 -0.98
CA ILE A 93 2.74 2.39 -2.15
C ILE A 93 1.66 1.39 -2.55
N VAL A 94 1.13 0.62 -1.61
CA VAL A 94 0.05 -0.35 -1.89
C VAL A 94 -1.23 0.34 -2.32
N TYR A 95 -1.64 1.38 -1.60
CA TYR A 95 -2.84 2.14 -1.94
C TYR A 95 -2.66 2.90 -3.25
N GLY A 96 -1.49 3.47 -3.50
CA GLY A 96 -1.15 4.11 -4.78
C GLY A 96 -1.23 3.13 -5.95
N GLY A 97 -0.66 1.92 -5.79
CA GLY A 97 -0.74 0.86 -6.78
C GLY A 97 -2.17 0.40 -7.06
N LEU A 98 -2.96 0.12 -6.02
CA LEU A 98 -4.35 -0.30 -6.15
C LEU A 98 -5.24 0.80 -6.75
N MET A 99 -5.09 2.05 -6.31
CA MET A 99 -5.83 3.20 -6.85
C MET A 99 -5.47 3.46 -8.31
N GLY A 100 -4.19 3.37 -8.67
CA GLY A 100 -3.75 3.50 -10.07
C GLY A 100 -4.32 2.41 -10.97
N CYS A 101 -4.33 1.16 -10.49
CA CYS A 101 -4.95 0.04 -11.21
C CYS A 101 -6.46 0.22 -11.37
N MET A 102 -7.15 0.62 -10.29
CA MET A 102 -8.59 0.87 -10.32
C MET A 102 -8.96 2.01 -11.29
N TYR A 103 -8.16 3.08 -11.31
CA TYR A 103 -8.31 4.15 -12.28
C TYR A 103 -8.14 3.65 -13.72
N ALA A 104 -7.12 2.81 -13.98
CA ALA A 104 -6.92 2.22 -15.30
C ALA A 104 -8.10 1.35 -15.73
N VAL A 105 -8.64 0.52 -14.83
CA VAL A 105 -9.83 -0.31 -15.12
C VAL A 105 -11.04 0.55 -15.45
N THR A 106 -11.33 1.54 -14.62
CA THR A 106 -12.52 2.39 -14.80
C THR A 106 -12.41 3.25 -16.06
N TRP A 107 -11.25 3.83 -16.33
CA TRP A 107 -11.00 4.60 -17.55
C TRP A 107 -11.14 3.74 -18.81
N ASN A 108 -10.50 2.56 -18.85
CA ASN A 108 -10.62 1.67 -20.01
C ASN A 108 -12.06 1.14 -20.18
N ASN A 109 -12.77 0.86 -19.08
CA ASN A 109 -14.15 0.41 -19.15
C ASN A 109 -15.09 1.50 -19.68
N ARG A 110 -14.93 2.75 -19.23
CA ARG A 110 -15.72 3.88 -19.73
C ARG A 110 -15.52 4.08 -21.23
N ASN A 111 -14.27 4.17 -21.68
CA ASN A 111 -13.97 4.30 -23.11
C ASN A 111 -14.52 3.10 -23.90
N TYR A 112 -14.37 1.87 -23.39
CA TYR A 112 -14.95 0.70 -24.02
C TYR A 112 -16.46 0.82 -24.21
N GLN A 113 -17.19 1.30 -23.20
CA GLN A 113 -18.63 1.52 -23.29
C GLN A 113 -18.96 2.59 -24.33
N ASP A 114 -18.27 3.74 -24.30
CA ASP A 114 -18.50 4.84 -25.25
C ASP A 114 -18.30 4.37 -26.70
N TYR A 115 -17.19 3.69 -27.02
CA TYR A 115 -16.93 3.16 -28.36
C TYR A 115 -17.82 1.97 -28.73
N SER A 116 -18.23 1.15 -27.76
CA SER A 116 -19.13 0.02 -28.02
C SER A 116 -20.54 0.48 -28.36
N THR A 117 -21.04 1.49 -27.65
CA THR A 117 -22.34 2.11 -27.92
C THR A 117 -22.31 2.81 -29.26
N ALA A 118 -21.33 3.68 -29.51
CA ALA A 118 -21.18 4.34 -30.81
C ALA A 118 -21.05 3.37 -31.98
N TYR A 119 -20.25 2.31 -31.85
CA TYR A 119 -20.13 1.30 -32.90
C TYR A 119 -21.45 0.54 -33.13
N LYS A 120 -22.20 0.24 -32.08
CA LYS A 120 -23.50 -0.43 -32.23
C LYS A 120 -24.50 0.49 -32.93
N ASP A 121 -24.56 1.73 -32.51
CA ASP A 121 -25.55 2.70 -33.00
C ASP A 121 -25.29 3.09 -34.46
N ILE A 122 -24.03 3.26 -34.87
CA ILE A 122 -23.72 3.52 -36.29
C ILE A 122 -24.04 2.31 -37.19
N MET A 123 -23.90 1.08 -36.69
CA MET A 123 -24.27 -0.12 -37.45
C MET A 123 -25.79 -0.19 -37.63
N MET A 124 -26.55 0.22 -36.62
CA MET A 124 -28.02 0.31 -36.68
C MET A 124 -28.47 1.40 -37.66
N ASP A 125 -27.89 2.59 -37.56
CA ASP A 125 -28.22 3.70 -38.46
C ASP A 125 -27.79 3.41 -39.92
N ALA A 126 -26.70 2.64 -40.11
CA ALA A 126 -26.26 2.20 -41.44
C ALA A 126 -27.18 1.15 -42.08
N GLU A 127 -27.93 0.39 -41.28
CA GLU A 127 -28.91 -0.59 -41.76
C GLU A 127 -30.18 0.09 -42.32
N GLU A 128 -30.48 1.32 -41.87
CA GLU A 128 -31.62 2.13 -42.30
C GLU A 128 -31.20 3.41 -43.06
N PRO A 129 -30.64 3.31 -44.28
CA PRO A 129 -30.04 4.44 -45.00
C PRO A 129 -31.04 5.55 -45.40
N ASN A 130 -32.35 5.27 -45.35
CA ASN A 130 -33.42 6.21 -45.69
C ASN A 130 -33.99 6.94 -44.47
N ARG A 131 -33.55 6.62 -43.24
CA ARG A 131 -34.02 7.29 -42.02
C ARG A 131 -33.55 8.76 -42.03
N PRO A 132 -34.39 9.73 -41.60
CA PRO A 132 -34.00 11.13 -41.51
C PRO A 132 -32.86 11.31 -40.50
N VAL A 133 -31.93 12.22 -40.81
CA VAL A 133 -30.69 12.45 -40.02
C VAL A 133 -30.98 12.88 -38.58
N GLU A 134 -32.11 13.55 -38.35
CA GLU A 134 -32.56 14.00 -37.02
C GLU A 134 -32.85 12.84 -36.06
N GLU A 135 -33.12 11.64 -36.60
CA GLU A 135 -33.40 10.43 -35.82
C GLU A 135 -32.15 9.55 -35.62
N PHE A 136 -31.00 9.93 -36.18
CA PHE A 136 -29.76 9.20 -35.95
C PHE A 136 -29.27 9.34 -34.52
N HIS A 137 -28.64 8.28 -34.03
CA HIS A 137 -28.08 8.26 -32.69
C HIS A 137 -26.93 9.26 -32.57
N THR A 138 -26.86 9.99 -31.45
CA THR A 138 -25.82 11.01 -31.22
C THR A 138 -24.50 10.41 -30.75
N SER A 139 -24.51 9.19 -30.23
CA SER A 139 -23.36 8.53 -29.59
C SER A 139 -22.12 8.43 -30.49
N TRP A 140 -22.31 8.12 -31.78
CA TRP A 140 -21.22 8.05 -32.75
C TRP A 140 -20.90 9.40 -33.38
N GLN A 141 -21.86 10.34 -33.36
CA GLN A 141 -21.67 11.71 -33.86
C GLN A 141 -20.71 12.50 -32.98
N ASP A 142 -20.67 12.21 -31.67
CA ASP A 142 -19.70 12.81 -30.73
C ASP A 142 -18.23 12.51 -31.09
N PHE A 143 -17.98 11.46 -31.88
CA PHE A 143 -16.64 11.13 -32.38
C PHE A 143 -16.28 11.84 -33.68
N LEU A 144 -17.25 12.52 -34.31
CA LEU A 144 -17.01 13.41 -35.43
C LEU A 144 -16.52 14.76 -34.92
N GLY A 145 -15.64 15.41 -35.69
CA GLY A 145 -15.27 16.79 -35.41
C GLY A 145 -16.43 17.76 -35.66
N VAL A 146 -16.25 19.03 -35.29
CA VAL A 146 -17.24 20.07 -35.58
C VAL A 146 -17.32 20.29 -37.11
N GLY A 147 -18.53 20.23 -37.69
CA GLY A 147 -18.78 20.60 -39.08
C GLY A 147 -18.90 19.45 -40.09
N TYR A 148 -19.04 18.20 -39.64
CA TYR A 148 -19.30 17.04 -40.52
C TYR A 148 -20.80 16.71 -40.60
N ASP A 149 -21.29 16.32 -41.78
CA ASP A 149 -22.69 15.86 -41.99
C ASP A 149 -22.81 14.37 -41.64
N PRO A 150 -23.61 13.97 -40.62
CA PRO A 150 -23.78 12.58 -40.22
C PRO A 150 -24.15 11.62 -41.37
N LYS A 151 -24.89 12.10 -42.39
CA LYS A 151 -25.36 11.27 -43.49
C LYS A 151 -24.23 10.67 -44.35
N GLU A 152 -23.09 11.35 -44.45
CA GLU A 152 -21.93 10.85 -45.20
C GLU A 152 -21.13 9.81 -44.43
N TRP A 153 -21.15 9.90 -43.09
CA TRP A 153 -20.30 9.09 -42.22
C TRP A 153 -20.93 7.76 -41.80
N VAL A 154 -22.27 7.67 -41.81
CA VAL A 154 -22.99 6.45 -41.43
C VAL A 154 -22.60 5.25 -42.29
N THR A 155 -22.43 5.45 -43.61
CA THR A 155 -22.05 4.40 -44.58
C THR A 155 -20.53 4.25 -44.72
N ASN A 156 -19.74 5.06 -44.01
CA ASN A 156 -18.29 5.09 -44.17
C ASN A 156 -17.62 3.91 -43.46
N THR A 157 -17.16 2.94 -44.25
CA THR A 157 -16.52 1.71 -43.75
C THR A 157 -15.22 1.97 -42.99
N ASN A 158 -14.46 3.02 -43.35
CA ASN A 158 -13.25 3.39 -42.64
C ASN A 158 -13.58 3.87 -41.22
N PHE A 159 -14.56 4.76 -41.08
CA PHE A 159 -14.99 5.27 -39.78
C PHE A 159 -15.54 4.16 -38.87
N GLN A 160 -16.40 3.30 -39.43
CA GLN A 160 -16.90 2.10 -38.75
C GLN A 160 -15.76 1.19 -38.27
N THR A 161 -14.75 0.96 -39.12
CA THR A 161 -13.56 0.15 -38.78
C THR A 161 -12.75 0.81 -37.66
N GLN A 162 -12.61 2.13 -37.67
CA GLN A 162 -11.91 2.87 -36.62
C GLN A 162 -12.63 2.74 -35.27
N LEU A 163 -13.96 2.88 -35.23
CA LEU A 163 -14.75 2.68 -34.01
C LEU A 163 -14.62 1.23 -33.50
N LYS A 164 -14.69 0.24 -34.39
CA LYS A 164 -14.47 -1.17 -34.05
C LYS A 164 -13.10 -1.43 -33.44
N ASN A 165 -12.05 -0.92 -34.07
CA ASN A 165 -10.66 -1.08 -33.62
C ASN A 165 -10.45 -0.43 -32.25
N ARG A 166 -11.00 0.77 -32.03
CA ARG A 166 -10.93 1.46 -30.73
C ARG A 166 -11.70 0.70 -29.66
N LYS A 167 -12.92 0.23 -29.94
CA LYS A 167 -13.69 -0.66 -29.05
C LYS A 167 -12.87 -1.88 -28.63
N ASP A 168 -12.28 -2.59 -29.60
CA ASP A 168 -11.51 -3.80 -29.31
C ASP A 168 -10.21 -3.52 -28.55
N TYR A 169 -9.57 -2.38 -28.82
CA TYR A 169 -8.43 -1.88 -28.05
C TYR A 169 -8.82 -1.69 -26.57
N TYR A 170 -9.85 -0.89 -26.27
CA TYR A 170 -10.24 -0.61 -24.88
C TYR A 170 -10.77 -1.85 -24.15
N ARG A 171 -11.43 -2.78 -24.86
CA ARG A 171 -11.79 -4.08 -24.30
C ARG A 171 -10.55 -4.84 -23.82
N ARG A 172 -9.53 -4.97 -24.68
CA ARG A 172 -8.29 -5.69 -24.34
C ARG A 172 -7.55 -5.03 -23.19
N TYR A 173 -7.45 -3.69 -23.18
CA TYR A 173 -6.76 -2.96 -22.11
C TYR A 173 -7.52 -2.98 -20.79
N ARG A 174 -8.87 -2.95 -20.81
CA ARG A 174 -9.69 -3.18 -19.62
C ARG A 174 -9.41 -4.56 -19.04
N ASP A 175 -9.49 -5.61 -19.86
CA ASP A 175 -9.29 -6.98 -19.41
C ASP A 175 -7.86 -7.17 -18.85
N LEU A 176 -6.85 -6.60 -19.51
CA LEU A 176 -5.48 -6.55 -19.00
C LEU A 176 -5.37 -5.81 -17.67
N SER A 177 -6.00 -4.64 -17.54
CA SER A 177 -5.97 -3.85 -16.30
C SER A 177 -6.64 -4.58 -15.13
N ILE A 178 -7.68 -5.38 -15.39
CA ILE A 178 -8.33 -6.24 -14.38
C ILE A 178 -7.33 -7.31 -13.92
N ILE A 179 -6.66 -8.00 -14.84
CA ILE A 179 -5.64 -9.01 -14.51
C ILE A 179 -4.50 -8.39 -13.70
N ILE A 180 -4.01 -7.22 -14.10
CA ILE A 180 -2.97 -6.49 -13.36
C ILE A 180 -3.46 -6.11 -11.96
N THR A 181 -4.69 -5.63 -11.82
CA THR A 181 -5.28 -5.27 -10.51
C THR A 181 -5.30 -6.49 -9.58
N VAL A 182 -5.74 -7.64 -10.07
CA VAL A 182 -5.72 -8.90 -9.32
C VAL A 182 -4.29 -9.31 -8.96
N GLY A 183 -3.35 -9.16 -9.88
CA GLY A 183 -1.92 -9.41 -9.63
C GLY A 183 -1.33 -8.51 -8.54
N VAL A 184 -1.60 -7.21 -8.58
CA VAL A 184 -1.17 -6.25 -7.56
C VAL A 184 -1.79 -6.56 -6.20
N TYR A 185 -3.08 -6.94 -6.18
CA TYR A 185 -3.75 -7.38 -4.96
C TYR A 185 -3.10 -8.64 -4.38
N ALA A 186 -2.80 -9.65 -5.19
CA ALA A 186 -2.11 -10.85 -4.74
C ALA A 186 -0.70 -10.54 -4.21
N LEU A 187 0.06 -9.69 -4.90
CA LEU A 187 1.38 -9.24 -4.44
C LEU A 187 1.30 -8.52 -3.08
N SER A 188 0.24 -7.74 -2.85
CA SER A 188 0.06 -7.05 -1.57
C SER A 188 -0.17 -8.01 -0.40
N ILE A 189 -0.86 -9.13 -0.63
CA ILE A 189 -1.05 -10.19 0.37
C ILE A 189 0.27 -10.92 0.64
N ILE A 190 1.02 -11.25 -0.42
CA ILE A 190 2.31 -11.94 -0.30
C ILE A 190 3.32 -11.05 0.45
N ASP A 191 3.40 -9.75 0.16
CA ASP A 191 4.27 -8.81 0.88
C ASP A 191 3.94 -8.78 2.38
N ALA A 192 2.65 -8.74 2.75
CA ALA A 192 2.23 -8.78 4.16
C ALA A 192 2.56 -10.12 4.85
N TYR A 193 2.45 -11.25 4.14
CA TYR A 193 2.83 -12.56 4.67
C TYR A 193 4.33 -12.67 4.90
N VAL A 194 5.13 -12.30 3.90
CA VAL A 194 6.59 -12.33 3.95
C VAL A 194 7.09 -11.40 5.06
N ASP A 195 6.50 -10.21 5.21
CA ASP A 195 6.82 -9.29 6.31
C ASP A 195 6.55 -9.88 7.69
N ALA A 196 5.44 -10.60 7.85
CA ALA A 196 5.10 -11.23 9.12
C ALA A 196 6.02 -12.44 9.41
N GLN A 197 6.37 -13.22 8.39
CA GLN A 197 7.30 -14.34 8.51
C GLN A 197 8.73 -13.88 8.83
N LEU A 198 9.13 -12.74 8.25
CA LEU A 198 10.44 -12.13 8.49
C LEU A 198 10.53 -11.38 9.82
N PHE A 199 9.41 -11.18 10.54
CA PHE A 199 9.42 -10.51 11.84
C PHE A 199 10.21 -11.30 12.90
N ASP A 200 10.20 -12.62 12.81
CA ASP A 200 10.88 -13.51 13.76
C ASP A 200 12.40 -13.57 13.56
N PHE A 201 12.90 -13.02 12.46
CA PHE A 201 14.33 -12.92 12.24
C PHE A 201 14.85 -11.76 13.08
N ASP A 202 15.93 -12.03 13.83
CA ASP A 202 16.63 -11.02 14.59
C ASP A 202 17.31 -10.05 13.60
N ILE A 203 16.66 -8.91 13.35
CA ILE A 203 17.21 -7.80 12.56
C ILE A 203 17.71 -6.73 13.53
N SER A 204 18.33 -7.15 14.64
CA SER A 204 18.96 -6.22 15.57
C SER A 204 19.93 -5.32 14.80
N PRO A 205 19.83 -3.97 14.91
CA PRO A 205 20.79 -3.06 14.29
C PRO A 205 22.19 -3.12 14.94
N ASP A 206 22.37 -3.98 15.95
CA ASP A 206 23.64 -4.44 16.50
C ASP A 206 24.33 -5.38 15.50
N LEU A 207 24.74 -4.84 14.35
CA LEU A 207 25.83 -5.44 13.57
C LEU A 207 27.12 -4.78 14.03
N SER A 208 27.61 -5.20 15.21
CA SER A 208 28.85 -4.68 15.77
C SER A 208 30.02 -5.59 15.41
N MET A 209 31.04 -4.98 14.78
CA MET A 209 32.32 -5.62 14.54
C MET A 209 33.28 -5.17 15.64
N HIS A 210 33.62 -6.09 16.55
CA HIS A 210 34.64 -5.87 17.56
C HIS A 210 35.99 -6.32 17.01
N TRP A 211 36.95 -5.39 16.93
CA TRP A 211 38.34 -5.69 16.62
C TRP A 211 39.20 -5.29 17.80
N GLU A 212 40.06 -6.20 18.26
CA GLU A 212 40.99 -5.95 19.36
C GLU A 212 42.39 -6.44 18.99
N PRO A 213 43.45 -5.68 19.34
CA PRO A 213 44.81 -6.15 19.19
C PRO A 213 45.10 -7.24 20.21
N SER A 214 45.50 -8.42 19.73
CA SER A 214 45.90 -9.55 20.56
C SER A 214 47.42 -9.65 20.63
N VAL A 215 47.97 -9.70 21.84
CA VAL A 215 49.40 -9.91 22.07
C VAL A 215 49.57 -11.22 22.83
N THR A 216 50.20 -12.20 22.20
CA THR A 216 50.55 -13.44 22.89
C THR A 216 51.92 -13.26 23.54
N PRO A 217 52.03 -13.33 24.88
CA PRO A 217 53.31 -13.16 25.56
C PRO A 217 54.27 -14.31 25.23
N GLN A 218 55.57 -14.04 25.29
CA GLN A 218 56.60 -15.06 25.04
C GLN A 218 56.58 -16.12 26.13
N THR A 219 56.55 -17.39 25.74
CA THR A 219 56.69 -18.54 26.64
C THR A 219 58.04 -19.23 26.41
N ALA A 220 58.41 -20.19 27.26
CA ALA A 220 59.64 -20.96 27.09
C ALA A 220 59.71 -21.74 25.75
N TYR A 221 58.58 -21.91 25.07
CA TYR A 221 58.45 -22.69 23.84
C TYR A 221 57.88 -21.90 22.65
N SER A 222 57.47 -20.64 22.82
CA SER A 222 56.94 -19.82 21.71
C SER A 222 57.39 -18.35 21.80
N SER A 223 57.75 -17.78 20.65
CA SER A 223 58.09 -16.36 20.52
C SER A 223 56.85 -15.48 20.69
N ARG A 224 57.05 -14.23 21.15
CA ARG A 224 55.99 -13.20 21.25
C ARG A 224 55.38 -12.95 19.87
N SER A 225 54.05 -12.98 19.79
CA SER A 225 53.31 -12.74 18.55
C SER A 225 52.29 -11.61 18.73
N TYR A 226 52.06 -10.87 17.65
CA TYR A 226 51.01 -9.86 17.56
C TYR A 226 49.97 -10.35 16.56
N GLY A 227 48.70 -10.24 16.92
CA GLY A 227 47.58 -10.60 16.08
C GLY A 227 46.45 -9.59 16.23
N LEU A 228 45.44 -9.75 15.38
CA LEU A 228 44.17 -9.03 15.47
C LEU A 228 43.08 -10.07 15.69
N ASN A 229 42.29 -9.90 16.73
CA ASN A 229 41.10 -10.69 16.95
C ASN A 229 39.89 -9.90 16.43
N CYS A 230 39.10 -10.52 15.56
CA CYS A 230 37.90 -9.94 15.00
C CYS A 230 36.71 -10.83 15.36
N SER A 231 35.72 -10.27 16.07
CA SER A 231 34.44 -10.92 16.31
C SER A 231 33.30 -10.08 15.73
N ILE A 232 32.39 -10.76 15.05
CA ILE A 232 31.20 -10.15 14.46
C ILE A 232 30.01 -10.67 15.25
N LYS A 233 29.20 -9.74 15.75
CA LYS A 233 27.92 -10.05 16.39
C LYS A 233 26.81 -9.78 15.36
N PHE A 234 25.97 -10.77 15.12
CA PHE A 234 24.86 -10.77 14.17
C PHE A 234 23.64 -11.37 14.82
#